data_AF-A0A1F8RC09-F1
#
_entry.id   AF-A0A1F8RC09-F1
#
_cell.length_a   1.000
_cell.length_b   1.000
_cell.length_c   1.000
_cell.angle_alpha   90.00
_cell.angle_beta   90.00
_cell.angle_gamma   90.00
#
_symmetry.space_group_name_H-M   'P 1'
#
loop_
_entity.id
_entity.type
_entity.pdbx_description
1 polymer ?
#
loop_
_entity_poly.entity_id
_entity_poly.type
_entity_poly.pdbx_seq_one_letter_code
_entity_poly.pdbx_strand_id
1 'polypeptide(L)'
;MSDAKDVINKAISEHHDIKETVDLSKDSLTDIEALFALRQAYSSWTQCAPEDLKARQEQLLQVVNAVDRGLRGHWGFEEKAVKPLFGDALMKGFVGEHGEIVRRMEAARKTLTEVKLAGLEQQELLTRKTVIQEAVNYALQAIEEHTNHEEMLFKMMKKGTDARS
;
A
#
# COMPACT_ATOMS: atom_id res chain seq x y z
N MET A 1 -30.68 -3.83 -7.10
CA MET A 1 -30.27 -2.42 -6.88
C MET A 1 -29.77 -2.18 -5.45
N SER A 2 -30.33 -2.82 -4.41
CA SER A 2 -29.76 -2.79 -3.03
C SER A 2 -28.31 -3.29 -2.99
N ASP A 3 -28.04 -4.49 -3.52
CA ASP A 3 -26.70 -5.11 -3.48
C ASP A 3 -25.56 -4.23 -4.01
N ALA A 4 -25.77 -3.55 -5.14
CA ALA A 4 -24.73 -2.69 -5.73
C ALA A 4 -24.44 -1.46 -4.84
N LYS A 5 -25.47 -0.88 -4.22
CA LYS A 5 -25.33 0.25 -3.30
C LYS A 5 -24.64 -0.18 -2.01
N ASP A 6 -24.95 -1.37 -1.52
CA ASP A 6 -24.34 -1.94 -0.32
C ASP A 6 -22.85 -2.26 -0.53
N VAL A 7 -22.48 -2.80 -1.70
CA VAL A 7 -21.06 -3.02 -2.08
C VAL A 7 -20.30 -1.69 -2.19
N ILE A 8 -20.88 -0.67 -2.85
CA ILE A 8 -20.25 0.66 -2.98
C ILE A 8 -20.05 1.31 -1.61
N ASN A 9 -21.06 1.25 -0.74
CA ASN A 9 -20.95 1.80 0.60
C ASN A 9 -19.90 1.07 1.44
N LYS A 10 -19.80 -0.26 1.31
CA LYS A 10 -18.76 -1.06 1.97
C LYS A 10 -17.36 -0.67 1.49
N ALA A 11 -17.15 -0.59 0.17
CA ALA A 11 -15.87 -0.18 -0.40
C ALA A 11 -15.45 1.24 0.06
N ILE A 12 -16.39 2.18 0.09
CA ILE A 12 -16.14 3.54 0.61
C ILE A 12 -15.78 3.51 2.09
N SER A 13 -16.47 2.68 2.91
CA SER A 13 -16.16 2.55 4.34
C SER A 13 -14.75 2.02 4.56
N GLU A 14 -14.32 1.00 3.79
CA GLU A 14 -12.96 0.44 3.87
C GLU A 14 -11.86 1.48 3.59
N HIS A 15 -12.17 2.47 2.74
CA HIS A 15 -11.28 3.58 2.41
C HIS A 15 -11.42 4.78 3.36
N HIS A 16 -12.48 4.91 4.15
CA HIS A 16 -12.63 6.05 5.08
C HIS A 16 -12.31 5.69 6.53
N ASP A 17 -12.45 4.42 6.90
CA ASP A 17 -12.23 3.94 8.26
C ASP A 17 -10.75 3.64 8.52
N ILE A 18 -9.99 4.67 8.89
CA ILE A 18 -8.65 4.48 9.45
C ILE A 18 -8.81 3.98 10.89
N LYS A 19 -8.41 2.74 11.17
CA LYS A 19 -8.31 2.27 12.55
C LYS A 19 -7.22 3.06 13.28
N GLU A 20 -7.49 3.46 14.53
CA GLU A 20 -6.56 4.18 15.41
C GLU A 20 -5.22 3.42 15.60
N THR A 21 -5.21 2.11 15.34
CA THR A 21 -3.99 1.29 15.29
C THR A 21 -4.06 0.32 14.11
N VAL A 22 -3.07 0.36 13.22
CA VAL A 22 -2.94 -0.62 12.12
C VAL A 22 -2.38 -1.92 12.68
N ASP A 23 -3.18 -2.99 12.58
CA ASP A 23 -2.77 -4.32 13.00
C ASP A 23 -2.17 -5.10 11.83
N LEU A 24 -0.83 -5.07 11.75
CA LEU A 24 -0.04 -5.74 10.72
C LEU A 24 -0.05 -7.27 10.80
N SER A 25 -0.67 -7.85 11.84
CA SER A 25 -0.83 -9.30 11.96
C SER A 25 -2.04 -9.83 11.17
N LYS A 26 -2.91 -8.95 10.69
CA LYS A 26 -4.10 -9.32 9.92
C LYS A 26 -3.75 -9.81 8.51
N ASP A 27 -4.57 -10.75 8.03
CA ASP A 27 -4.46 -11.30 6.67
C ASP A 27 -4.92 -10.31 5.59
N SER A 28 -5.58 -9.21 5.97
CA SER A 28 -6.02 -8.16 5.06
C SER A 28 -5.85 -6.79 5.71
N LEU A 29 -5.38 -5.84 4.91
CA LEU A 29 -5.25 -4.42 5.22
C LEU A 29 -5.91 -3.64 4.09
N THR A 30 -6.66 -2.59 4.41
CA THR A 30 -7.14 -1.66 3.37
C THR A 30 -5.96 -0.86 2.81
N ASP A 31 -6.12 -0.29 1.62
CA ASP A 31 -5.06 0.53 1.00
C ASP A 31 -4.56 1.66 1.90
N ILE A 32 -5.46 2.28 2.66
CA ILE A 32 -5.12 3.38 3.56
C ILE A 32 -4.43 2.90 4.83
N GLU A 33 -4.84 1.77 5.39
CA GLU A 33 -4.11 1.13 6.50
C GLU A 33 -2.68 0.75 6.06
N ALA A 34 -2.54 0.20 4.85
CA ALA A 34 -1.27 -0.11 4.22
C ALA A 34 -0.40 1.14 4.01
N LEU A 35 -0.97 2.20 3.44
CA LEU A 35 -0.29 3.48 3.21
C LEU A 35 0.21 4.09 4.52
N PHE A 36 -0.63 4.11 5.55
CA PHE A 36 -0.28 4.67 6.85
C PHE A 36 0.86 3.90 7.51
N ALA A 37 0.76 2.56 7.55
CA ALA A 37 1.80 1.71 8.13
C ALA A 37 3.14 1.86 7.41
N LEU A 38 3.13 1.86 6.07
CA LEU A 38 4.36 2.00 5.29
C LEU A 38 4.96 3.40 5.45
N ARG A 39 4.14 4.45 5.49
CA ARG A 39 4.58 5.84 5.71
C ARG A 39 5.20 6.03 7.09
N GLN A 40 4.65 5.40 8.13
CA GLN A 40 5.21 5.43 9.48
C GLN A 40 6.58 4.75 9.54
N ALA A 41 6.71 3.57 8.93
CA ALA A 41 7.97 2.84 8.86
C ALA A 41 9.03 3.60 8.04
N TYR A 42 8.61 4.18 6.90
CA TYR A 42 9.46 5.01 6.06
C TYR A 42 9.97 6.28 6.77
N SER A 43 9.11 6.94 7.54
CA SER A 43 9.49 8.09 8.35
C SER A 43 10.52 7.70 9.41
N SER A 44 10.28 6.60 10.12
CA SER A 44 11.19 6.04 11.13
C SER A 44 12.56 5.71 10.54
N TRP A 45 12.60 5.14 9.33
CA TRP A 45 13.83 4.89 8.59
C TRP A 45 14.56 6.19 8.20
N THR A 46 13.83 7.16 7.67
CA THR A 46 14.42 8.43 7.23
C THR A 46 15.06 9.21 8.38
N GLN A 47 14.44 9.18 9.55
CA GLN A 47 14.88 9.95 10.72
C GLN A 47 15.90 9.22 11.61
N CYS A 48 16.19 7.94 11.36
CA CYS A 48 17.10 7.19 12.23
C CYS A 48 18.58 7.57 12.05
N ALA A 49 19.34 7.40 13.13
CA ALA A 49 20.78 7.60 13.16
C ALA A 49 21.52 6.44 12.45
N PRO A 50 22.73 6.66 11.91
CA PRO A 50 23.49 5.62 11.20
C PRO A 50 23.66 4.30 11.97
N GLU A 51 23.88 4.39 13.29
CA GLU A 51 24.04 3.25 14.20
C GLU A 51 22.79 2.36 14.29
N ASP A 52 21.60 2.92 14.07
CA ASP A 52 20.33 2.20 14.15
C ASP A 52 19.93 1.56 12.81
N LEU A 53 20.62 1.88 11.72
CA LEU A 53 20.18 1.53 10.36
C LEU A 53 19.95 0.03 10.19
N LYS A 54 20.78 -0.83 10.80
CA LYS A 54 20.56 -2.28 10.70
C LYS A 54 19.21 -2.72 11.31
N ALA A 55 18.93 -2.28 12.54
CA ALA A 55 17.69 -2.63 13.22
C ALA A 55 16.48 -2.03 12.49
N ARG A 56 16.61 -0.80 11.96
CA ARG A 56 15.54 -0.15 11.20
C ARG A 56 15.32 -0.79 9.83
N GLN A 57 16.35 -1.37 9.21
CA GLN A 57 16.24 -2.10 7.95
C GLN A 57 15.39 -3.36 8.13
N GLU A 58 15.64 -4.11 9.22
CA GLU A 58 14.89 -5.31 9.58
C GLU A 58 13.42 -4.98 9.89
N GLN A 59 13.17 -3.91 10.65
CA GLN A 59 11.80 -3.44 10.93
C GLN A 59 11.07 -3.00 9.66
N LEU A 60 11.73 -2.23 8.79
CA LEU A 60 11.15 -1.77 7.54
C LEU A 60 10.83 -2.95 6.61
N LEU A 61 11.70 -3.95 6.55
CA LEU A 61 11.45 -5.18 5.81
C LEU A 61 10.24 -5.96 6.34
N GLN A 62 10.07 -6.03 7.66
CA GLN A 62 8.89 -6.66 8.28
C GLN A 62 7.60 -5.93 7.89
N VAL A 63 7.59 -4.59 7.93
CA VAL A 63 6.43 -3.79 7.53
C VAL A 63 6.13 -3.94 6.04
N VAL A 64 7.14 -3.86 5.17
CA VAL A 64 6.97 -4.09 3.71
C VAL A 64 6.35 -5.46 3.45
N ASN A 65 6.82 -6.50 4.14
CA ASN A 65 6.26 -7.85 3.98
C ASN A 65 4.81 -7.94 4.49
N ALA A 66 4.48 -7.29 5.61
CA ALA A 66 3.13 -7.29 6.15
C ALA A 66 2.15 -6.54 5.24
N VAL A 67 2.54 -5.35 4.75
CA VAL A 67 1.74 -4.53 3.85
C VAL A 67 1.46 -5.26 2.53
N ASP A 68 2.47 -5.86 1.90
CA ASP A 68 2.30 -6.61 0.65
C ASP A 68 1.33 -7.79 0.81
N ARG A 69 1.39 -8.52 1.94
CA ARG A 69 0.41 -9.58 2.23
C ARG A 69 -0.99 -9.03 2.46
N GLY A 70 -1.13 -7.98 3.27
CA GLY A 70 -2.41 -7.38 3.62
C GLY A 70 -3.16 -6.82 2.40
N LEU A 71 -2.43 -6.13 1.51
CA LEU A 71 -2.96 -5.59 0.25
C LEU A 71 -3.47 -6.69 -0.68
N ARG A 72 -2.70 -7.77 -0.85
CA ARG A 72 -3.15 -8.92 -1.67
C ARG A 72 -4.44 -9.54 -1.14
N GLY A 73 -4.64 -9.53 0.18
CA GLY A 73 -5.89 -9.95 0.80
C GLY A 73 -7.06 -9.04 0.43
N HIS A 74 -6.85 -7.72 0.46
CA HIS A 74 -7.84 -6.70 0.12
C HIS A 74 -8.26 -6.75 -1.36
N TRP A 75 -7.29 -6.73 -2.28
CA TRP A 75 -7.55 -6.78 -3.72
C TRP A 75 -8.27 -8.06 -4.14
N GLY A 76 -8.02 -9.19 -3.46
CA GLY A 76 -8.73 -10.44 -3.70
C GLY A 76 -10.24 -10.36 -3.44
N PHE A 77 -10.68 -9.43 -2.58
CA PHE A 77 -12.08 -9.09 -2.38
C PHE A 77 -12.56 -8.13 -3.49
N GLU A 78 -11.82 -7.06 -3.77
CA GLU A 78 -12.22 -6.02 -4.72
C GLU A 78 -12.35 -6.54 -6.14
N GLU A 79 -11.39 -7.35 -6.60
CA GLU A 79 -11.42 -7.95 -7.93
C GLU A 79 -12.65 -8.83 -8.17
N LYS A 80 -13.23 -9.38 -7.10
CA LYS A 80 -14.46 -10.18 -7.15
C LYS A 80 -15.71 -9.31 -6.99
N ALA A 81 -15.72 -8.41 -6.02
CA ALA A 81 -16.89 -7.66 -5.59
C ALA A 81 -17.16 -6.44 -6.49
N VAL A 82 -16.11 -5.79 -7.00
CA VAL A 82 -16.20 -4.53 -7.75
C VAL A 82 -16.33 -4.77 -9.26
N LYS A 83 -15.89 -5.94 -9.76
CA LYS A 83 -15.99 -6.29 -11.18
C LYS A 83 -17.38 -6.09 -11.81
N PRO A 84 -18.50 -6.49 -11.17
CA PRO A 84 -19.83 -6.25 -11.72
C PRO A 84 -20.21 -4.75 -11.84
N LEU A 85 -19.52 -3.87 -11.11
CA LEU A 85 -19.79 -2.43 -11.08
C LEU A 85 -18.98 -1.66 -12.13
N PHE A 86 -17.71 -2.03 -12.29
CA PHE A 86 -16.77 -1.35 -13.18
C PHE A 86 -16.73 -1.89 -14.61
N GLY A 87 -17.14 -3.15 -14.81
CA GLY A 87 -17.00 -3.82 -16.09
C GLY A 87 -15.53 -4.08 -16.46
N ASP A 88 -15.31 -4.79 -17.57
CA ASP A 88 -14.00 -5.39 -17.85
C ASP A 88 -12.88 -4.38 -18.13
N ALA A 89 -13.19 -3.22 -18.71
CA ALA A 89 -12.17 -2.23 -19.08
C ALA A 89 -11.55 -1.57 -17.83
N LEU A 90 -12.38 -1.08 -16.91
CA LEU A 90 -11.92 -0.47 -15.67
C LEU A 90 -11.26 -1.50 -14.75
N MET A 91 -11.79 -2.73 -14.69
CA MET A 91 -11.14 -3.81 -13.92
C MET A 91 -9.75 -4.16 -14.41
N LYS A 92 -9.49 -4.12 -15.73
CA LYS A 92 -8.13 -4.31 -16.26
C LYS A 92 -7.17 -3.21 -15.79
N GLY A 93 -7.67 -1.99 -15.64
CA GLY A 93 -6.92 -0.88 -15.05
C GLY A 93 -6.53 -1.19 -13.60
N PHE A 94 -7.50 -1.56 -12.76
CA PHE A 94 -7.29 -1.90 -11.35
C PHE A 94 -6.27 -3.02 -11.15
N VAL A 95 -6.46 -4.14 -11.86
CA VAL A 95 -5.53 -5.27 -11.79
C VAL A 95 -4.12 -4.86 -12.27
N GLY A 96 -4.04 -3.91 -13.21
CA GLY A 96 -2.79 -3.31 -13.65
C GLY A 96 -2.07 -2.54 -12.55
N GLU A 97 -2.82 -1.73 -11.78
CA GLU A 97 -2.31 -0.97 -10.63
C GLU A 97 -1.87 -1.91 -9.49
N HIS A 98 -2.68 -2.92 -9.13
CA HIS A 98 -2.30 -3.95 -8.15
C HIS A 98 -0.97 -4.61 -8.56
N GLY A 99 -0.83 -4.97 -9.84
CA GLY A 99 0.39 -5.55 -10.38
C GLY A 99 1.60 -4.62 -10.31
N GLU A 100 1.41 -3.31 -10.47
CA GLU A 100 2.48 -2.33 -10.31
C GLU A 100 2.91 -2.20 -8.84
N ILE A 101 1.95 -2.10 -7.91
CA ILE A 101 2.25 -2.06 -6.47
C ILE A 101 3.05 -3.31 -6.06
N VAL A 102 2.63 -4.50 -6.51
CA VAL A 102 3.35 -5.76 -6.27
C VAL A 102 4.82 -5.66 -6.73
N ARG A 103 5.07 -5.17 -7.95
CA ARG A 103 6.43 -5.02 -8.47
C ARG A 103 7.26 -4.04 -7.63
N ARG A 104 6.67 -2.93 -7.19
CA ARG A 104 7.36 -1.94 -6.34
C ARG A 104 7.67 -2.50 -4.96
N MET A 105 6.74 -3.25 -4.35
CA MET A 105 6.95 -3.92 -3.07
C MET A 105 8.05 -4.98 -3.17
N GLU A 106 8.07 -5.76 -4.24
CA GLU A 106 9.15 -6.73 -4.51
C GLU A 106 10.51 -6.05 -4.69
N ALA A 107 10.58 -4.94 -5.44
CA ALA A 107 11.81 -4.17 -5.60
C ALA A 107 12.32 -3.58 -4.27
N ALA A 108 11.42 -3.04 -3.44
CA ALA A 108 11.73 -2.54 -2.11
C ALA A 108 12.27 -3.65 -1.21
N ARG A 109 11.60 -4.81 -1.18
CA ARG A 109 12.00 -5.98 -0.40
C ARG A 109 13.38 -6.49 -0.83
N LYS A 110 13.60 -6.63 -2.14
CA LYS A 110 14.89 -7.04 -2.70
C LYS A 110 16.00 -6.10 -2.25
N THR A 111 15.80 -4.78 -2.43
CA THR A 111 16.75 -3.75 -2.00
C THR A 111 17.05 -3.84 -0.51
N LEU A 112 16.03 -4.00 0.34
CA LEU A 112 16.17 -4.17 1.79
C LEU A 112 16.96 -5.42 2.17
N THR A 113 16.90 -6.51 1.39
CA THR A 113 17.63 -7.75 1.69
C THR A 113 19.07 -7.79 1.14
N GLU A 114 19.28 -7.15 -0.02
CA GLU A 114 20.55 -7.16 -0.74
C GLU A 114 21.54 -6.12 -0.20
N VAL A 115 21.05 -4.96 0.25
CA VAL A 115 21.90 -3.93 0.84
C VAL A 115 22.47 -4.41 2.18
N LYS A 116 23.79 -4.59 2.23
CA LYS A 116 24.52 -4.93 3.45
C LYS A 116 25.06 -3.66 4.10
N LEU A 117 24.71 -3.46 5.37
CA LEU A 117 25.13 -2.28 6.14
C LEU A 117 26.34 -2.56 7.07
N ALA A 118 26.60 -3.83 7.37
CA ALA A 118 27.66 -4.20 8.30
C ALA A 118 29.05 -3.87 7.74
N GLY A 119 29.88 -3.23 8.56
CA GLY A 119 31.26 -2.89 8.20
C GLY A 119 31.41 -1.74 7.20
N LEU A 120 30.32 -1.02 6.87
CA LEU A 120 30.38 0.16 6.03
C LEU A 120 30.80 1.40 6.83
N GLU A 121 31.54 2.27 6.17
CA GLU A 121 31.85 3.60 6.69
C GLU A 121 30.61 4.52 6.66
N GLN A 122 30.64 5.60 7.44
CA GLN A 122 29.47 6.49 7.59
C GLN A 122 28.94 7.02 6.24
N GLN A 123 29.83 7.43 5.33
CA GLN A 123 29.42 7.94 4.02
C GLN A 123 28.74 6.86 3.15
N GLU A 124 29.22 5.63 3.25
CA GLU A 124 28.64 4.50 2.54
C GLU A 124 27.29 4.12 3.15
N LEU A 125 27.15 4.13 4.48
CA LEU A 125 25.88 3.92 5.18
C LEU A 125 24.82 4.92 4.72
N LEU A 126 25.16 6.21 4.64
CA LEU A 126 24.24 7.25 4.17
C LEU A 126 23.84 7.03 2.70
N THR A 127 24.79 6.62 1.86
CA THR A 127 24.50 6.28 0.46
C THR A 127 23.53 5.10 0.36
N ARG A 128 23.76 4.04 1.15
CA ARG A 128 22.86 2.87 1.23
C ARG A 128 21.49 3.22 1.81
N LYS A 129 21.45 4.14 2.78
CA LYS A 129 20.21 4.67 3.36
C LYS A 129 19.33 5.28 2.28
N THR A 130 19.90 6.14 1.42
CA THR A 130 19.19 6.78 0.30
C THR A 130 18.65 5.77 -0.71
N VAL A 131 19.44 4.74 -1.06
CA VAL A 131 18.98 3.68 -1.99
C VAL A 131 17.76 2.94 -1.45
N ILE A 132 17.75 2.59 -0.16
CA ILE A 132 16.58 1.97 0.47
C ILE A 132 15.40 2.95 0.54
N GLN A 133 15.66 4.23 0.86
CA GLN A 133 14.63 5.26 0.90
C GLN A 133 13.89 5.37 -0.44
N GLU A 134 14.65 5.49 -1.53
CA GLU A 134 14.08 5.64 -2.87
C GLU A 134 13.23 4.42 -3.26
N ALA A 135 13.73 3.19 -3.02
CA ALA A 135 13.00 1.97 -3.33
C ALA A 135 11.66 1.86 -2.58
N VAL A 136 11.64 2.23 -1.30
CA VAL A 136 10.42 2.20 -0.48
C VAL A 136 9.47 3.34 -0.84
N ASN A 137 10.01 4.53 -1.15
CA ASN A 137 9.21 5.67 -1.56
C ASN A 137 8.41 5.39 -2.85
N TYR A 138 9.00 4.66 -3.81
CA TYR A 138 8.25 4.27 -5.02
C TYR A 138 7.07 3.33 -4.72
N ALA A 139 7.21 2.42 -3.75
CA ALA A 139 6.09 1.58 -3.33
C ALA A 139 5.00 2.41 -2.64
N LEU A 140 5.40 3.36 -1.79
CA LEU A 140 4.48 4.28 -1.12
C LEU A 140 3.69 5.14 -2.12
N GLN A 141 4.37 5.67 -3.13
CA GLN A 141 3.72 6.46 -4.20
C GLN A 141 2.71 5.63 -4.99
N ALA A 142 3.05 4.39 -5.36
CA ALA A 142 2.13 3.52 -6.09
C ALA A 142 0.85 3.20 -5.29
N ILE A 143 0.98 2.95 -3.98
CA ILE A 143 -0.17 2.73 -3.09
C ILE A 143 -1.02 4.01 -2.97
N GLU A 144 -0.38 5.16 -2.80
CA GLU A 144 -1.07 6.45 -2.68
C GLU A 144 -1.82 6.84 -3.97
N GLU A 145 -1.21 6.62 -5.14
CA GLU A 145 -1.85 6.85 -6.44
C GLU A 145 -3.08 5.96 -6.62
N HIS A 146 -2.94 4.66 -6.35
CA HIS A 146 -4.04 3.70 -6.40
C HIS A 146 -5.19 4.08 -5.46
N THR A 147 -4.88 4.36 -4.18
CA THR A 147 -5.86 4.80 -3.17
C THR A 147 -6.67 6.01 -3.69
N ASN A 148 -6.00 7.00 -4.28
CA ASN A 148 -6.65 8.20 -4.79
C ASN A 148 -7.55 7.90 -5.99
N HIS A 149 -7.13 7.01 -6.89
CA HIS A 149 -7.95 6.58 -8.03
C HIS A 149 -9.19 5.81 -7.57
N GLU A 150 -9.04 4.86 -6.66
CA GLU A 150 -10.15 4.10 -6.08
C GLU A 150 -11.16 5.03 -5.42
N GLU A 151 -10.70 5.94 -4.55
CA GLU A 151 -11.58 6.87 -3.85
C GLU A 151 -12.35 7.77 -4.83
N MET A 152 -11.71 8.26 -5.89
CA MET A 152 -12.36 9.05 -6.94
C MET A 152 -13.45 8.24 -7.63
N LEU A 153 -13.17 7.01 -8.03
CA LEU A 153 -14.11 6.16 -8.76
C LEU A 153 -15.30 5.76 -7.90
N PHE A 154 -15.08 5.35 -6.65
CA PHE A 154 -16.17 5.03 -5.73
C PHE A 154 -17.04 6.26 -5.43
N LYS A 155 -16.45 7.46 -5.27
CA LYS A 155 -17.21 8.71 -5.14
C LYS A 155 -18.07 8.99 -6.36
N MET A 156 -17.55 8.79 -7.58
CA MET A 156 -18.32 8.98 -8.82
C MET A 156 -19.47 7.99 -8.94
N MET A 157 -19.24 6.72 -8.60
CA MET A 157 -20.29 5.70 -8.61
C MET A 157 -21.42 6.02 -7.64
N LYS A 158 -21.09 6.40 -6.40
CA LYS A 158 -22.08 6.78 -5.39
C LYS A 158 -22.98 7.91 -5.88
N LYS A 159 -22.39 8.98 -6.45
CA LYS A 159 -23.16 10.08 -7.05
C LYS A 159 -24.08 9.60 -8.18
N GLY A 160 -23.59 8.70 -9.04
CA GLY A 160 -24.38 8.14 -10.14
C GLY A 160 -25.55 7.26 -9.68
N THR A 161 -25.37 6.52 -8.58
CA THR A 161 -26.45 5.70 -7.99
C THR A 161 -27.46 6.53 -7.22
N ASP A 162 -27.03 7.58 -6.52
CA ASP A 162 -27.93 8.45 -5.77
C ASP A 162 -28.73 9.40 -6.69
N ALA A 163 -28.21 9.77 -7.86
CA ALA A 163 -28.93 10.56 -8.87
C ALA A 163 -30.01 9.78 -9.64
N ARG A 164 -30.06 8.45 -9.48
CA ARG A 164 -31.05 7.55 -10.11
C ARG A 164 -32.14 7.07 -9.14
N SER A 165 -32.11 7.53 -7.89
CA SER A 165 -33.11 7.31 -6.84
C SER A 165 -33.92 8.58 -6.58
#